data_AF-A0A8I0U514-F1
#
_entry.id   AF-A0A8I0U514-F1
#
_cell.length_a   1.000
_cell.length_b   1.000
_cell.length_c   1.000
_cell.angle_alpha   90.00
_cell.angle_beta   90.00
_cell.angle_gamma   90.00
#
_symmetry.space_group_name_H-M   'P 1'
#
loop_
_entity.id
_entity.type
_entity.pdbx_description
1 polymer ?
#
loop_
_entity_poly.entity_id
_entity_poly.type
_entity_poly.pdbx_seq_one_letter_code
_entity_poly.pdbx_strand_id
1 'polypeptide(L)'
;MEQPTYTAADTTDTATTNIVTTGTSEVYSLKYPYTLPTGDELKQVSLHRLKVADMKMAKRQFKHAEDWDEALIARMTDLNPEDLADMDLEDYQVLSRRFRQFAGLDSE
;
A
#
# COMPACT_ATOMS: atom_id res chain seq x y z
N MET A 1 14.86 -11.01 -55.44
CA MET A 1 14.94 -9.72 -54.72
C MET A 1 15.07 -10.06 -53.25
N GLU A 2 16.27 -9.86 -52.74
CA GLU A 2 16.72 -10.23 -51.40
C GLU A 2 16.16 -9.25 -50.34
N GLN A 3 15.94 -9.79 -49.14
CA GLN A 3 15.54 -9.07 -47.93
C GLN A 3 16.65 -8.11 -47.46
N PRO A 4 16.33 -7.06 -46.71
CA PRO A 4 17.20 -6.60 -45.63
C PRO A 4 16.62 -7.01 -44.26
N THR A 5 17.40 -7.87 -43.60
CA THR A 5 17.39 -8.13 -42.15
C THR A 5 17.56 -6.85 -41.35
N TYR A 6 16.74 -6.66 -40.31
CA TYR A 6 17.06 -5.77 -39.20
C TYR A 6 17.29 -6.61 -37.94
N THR A 7 18.54 -6.65 -37.52
CA THR A 7 19.06 -7.36 -36.35
C THR A 7 18.87 -6.51 -35.10
N ALA A 8 18.59 -7.21 -33.99
CA ALA A 8 18.28 -6.72 -32.66
C ALA A 8 19.31 -5.77 -32.04
N ALA A 9 18.82 -4.82 -31.23
CA ALA A 9 19.28 -4.57 -29.87
C ALA A 9 18.39 -3.46 -29.25
N ASP A 10 17.53 -3.80 -28.30
CA ASP A 10 17.58 -3.08 -27.03
C ASP A 10 17.01 -3.92 -25.88
N THR A 11 17.74 -3.77 -24.78
CA THR A 11 17.72 -4.28 -23.43
C THR A 11 16.45 -4.89 -22.82
N THR A 12 16.66 -6.13 -22.36
CA THR A 12 16.33 -6.70 -21.04
C THR A 12 15.49 -5.91 -20.04
N ASP A 13 14.53 -6.66 -19.49
CA ASP A 13 14.01 -6.62 -18.12
C ASP A 13 13.11 -5.44 -17.77
N THR A 14 11.82 -5.61 -18.06
CA THR A 14 10.80 -5.04 -17.19
C THR A 14 10.07 -6.20 -16.56
N ALA A 15 10.46 -6.48 -15.31
CA ALA A 15 9.84 -7.42 -14.41
C ALA A 15 8.33 -7.50 -14.66
N THR A 16 7.87 -8.71 -14.91
CA THR A 16 6.48 -9.10 -14.96
C THR A 16 5.78 -8.63 -13.69
N THR A 17 5.16 -7.45 -13.74
CA THR A 17 4.15 -7.04 -12.75
C THR A 17 2.93 -7.90 -13.01
N ASN A 18 2.92 -9.07 -12.37
CA ASN A 18 1.77 -9.97 -12.29
C ASN A 18 0.66 -9.30 -11.47
N ILE A 19 -0.01 -8.29 -12.03
CA ILE A 19 -1.27 -7.80 -11.49
C ILE A 19 -2.40 -8.72 -11.97
N VAL A 20 -2.60 -9.82 -11.24
CA VAL A 20 -3.85 -10.58 -11.32
C VAL A 20 -4.95 -9.71 -10.70
N THR A 21 -5.62 -8.94 -11.55
CA THR A 21 -6.80 -8.16 -11.17
C THR A 21 -8.02 -9.07 -11.27
N THR A 22 -8.28 -9.82 -10.22
CA THR A 22 -9.53 -10.58 -10.04
C THR A 22 -10.13 -10.23 -8.69
N GLY A 23 -10.75 -9.05 -8.57
CA GLY A 23 -11.59 -8.67 -7.41
C GLY A 23 -10.90 -8.73 -6.04
N THR A 24 -9.58 -8.59 -6.01
CA THR A 24 -8.64 -9.19 -5.06
C THR A 24 -8.25 -8.27 -3.90
N SER A 25 -8.42 -8.72 -2.66
CA SER A 25 -7.79 -8.13 -1.46
C SER A 25 -6.27 -8.14 -1.67
N GLU A 26 -5.63 -6.99 -1.67
CA GLU A 26 -4.17 -6.91 -1.78
C GLU A 26 -3.58 -7.20 -0.39
N VAL A 27 -2.55 -8.03 -0.28
CA VAL A 27 -1.92 -8.35 1.01
C VAL A 27 -0.49 -7.82 0.99
N TYR A 28 -0.09 -7.15 2.06
CA TYR A 28 1.28 -6.70 2.28
C TYR A 28 1.90 -7.49 3.43
N SER A 29 3.02 -8.17 3.16
CA SER A 29 3.83 -8.81 4.19
C SER A 29 4.80 -7.79 4.79
N LEU A 30 4.78 -7.67 6.12
CA LEU A 30 5.66 -6.76 6.86
C LEU A 30 7.10 -7.27 6.79
N LYS A 31 8.04 -6.35 6.58
CA LYS A 31 9.47 -6.65 6.63
C LYS A 31 9.94 -6.91 8.05
N TYR A 32 9.36 -6.19 9.01
CA TYR A 32 9.63 -6.37 10.44
C TYR A 32 8.33 -6.72 11.17
N PRO A 33 8.02 -8.02 11.27
CA PRO A 33 6.90 -8.48 12.08
C PRO A 33 7.04 -8.04 13.54
N TYR A 34 5.93 -7.69 14.16
CA TYR A 34 5.86 -7.27 15.56
C TYR A 34 4.66 -7.89 16.25
N THR A 35 4.65 -7.84 17.59
CA THR A 35 3.55 -8.37 18.39
C THR A 35 2.55 -7.26 18.67
N LEU A 36 1.29 -7.48 18.31
CA LEU A 36 0.19 -6.57 18.61
C LEU A 36 -0.09 -6.53 20.12
N PRO A 37 -0.76 -5.48 20.62
CA PRO A 37 -1.23 -5.42 22.00
C PRO A 37 -2.14 -6.60 22.40
N THR A 38 -2.78 -7.26 21.43
CA THR A 38 -3.58 -8.48 21.63
C THR A 38 -2.74 -9.71 21.98
N GLY A 39 -1.43 -9.65 21.74
CA GLY A 39 -0.48 -10.77 21.86
C GLY A 39 -0.27 -11.55 20.57
N ASP A 40 -0.95 -11.19 19.47
CA ASP A 40 -0.78 -11.83 18.17
C ASP A 40 0.40 -11.25 17.40
N GLU A 41 1.15 -12.10 16.70
CA GLU A 41 2.26 -11.66 15.84
C GLU A 41 1.74 -11.21 14.47
N LEU A 42 1.83 -9.92 14.18
CA LEU A 42 1.45 -9.37 12.89
C LEU A 42 2.58 -9.55 11.88
N LYS A 43 2.35 -10.39 10.87
CA LYS A 43 3.30 -10.66 9.76
C LYS A 43 2.86 -10.07 8.44
N GLN A 44 1.56 -9.85 8.29
CA GLN A 44 0.97 -9.38 7.05
C GLN A 44 -0.33 -8.64 7.35
N VAL A 45 -0.64 -7.66 6.51
CA VAL A 45 -1.86 -6.85 6.59
C VAL A 45 -2.63 -6.97 5.27
N SER A 46 -3.95 -6.99 5.38
CA SER A 46 -4.82 -6.91 4.20
C SER A 46 -5.08 -5.45 3.87
N LEU A 47 -4.84 -5.08 2.62
CA LEU A 47 -5.04 -3.75 2.09
C LEU A 47 -6.40 -3.67 1.38
N HIS A 48 -7.19 -2.70 1.82
CA HIS A 48 -8.52 -2.44 1.29
C HIS A 48 -8.60 -1.06 0.66
N ARG A 49 -9.31 -0.96 -0.47
CA ARG A 49 -9.56 0.34 -1.11
C ARG A 49 -10.46 1.19 -0.22
N LEU A 50 -9.95 2.33 0.20
CA LEU A 50 -10.70 3.31 0.99
C LEU A 50 -11.81 3.96 0.17
N LYS A 51 -12.93 4.22 0.83
CA LYS A 51 -14.07 4.96 0.26
C LYS A 51 -14.05 6.40 0.77
N VAL A 52 -14.81 7.26 0.10
CA VAL A 52 -15.02 8.66 0.53
C VAL A 52 -15.61 8.74 1.95
N ALA A 53 -16.35 7.70 2.38
CA ALA A 53 -16.84 7.59 3.75
C ALA A 53 -15.70 7.55 4.77
N ASP A 54 -14.64 6.78 4.50
CA ASP A 54 -13.47 6.63 5.37
C ASP A 54 -12.71 7.95 5.48
N MET A 55 -12.53 8.66 4.37
CA MET A 55 -11.97 10.02 4.37
C MET A 55 -12.80 10.97 5.23
N LYS A 56 -14.13 10.98 5.07
CA LYS A 56 -15.01 11.85 5.86
C LYS A 56 -14.95 11.52 7.35
N MET A 57 -14.82 10.24 7.70
CA MET A 57 -14.66 9.82 9.09
C MET A 57 -13.31 10.29 9.66
N ALA A 58 -12.21 10.18 8.91
CA ALA A 58 -10.89 10.65 9.35
C ALA A 58 -10.92 12.17 9.60
N LYS A 59 -11.49 12.93 8.66
CA LYS A 59 -11.69 14.39 8.79
C LYS A 59 -12.58 14.81 9.95
N ARG A 60 -13.50 13.96 10.39
CA ARG A 60 -14.37 14.22 11.55
C ARG A 60 -13.69 13.90 12.86
N GLN A 61 -12.88 12.83 12.88
CA GLN A 61 -12.21 12.33 14.07
C GLN A 61 -10.99 13.17 14.43
N PHE A 62 -10.26 13.66 13.43
CA PHE A 62 -9.02 14.40 13.61
C PHE A 62 -9.12 15.80 13.00
N LYS A 63 -8.57 16.79 13.70
CA LYS A 63 -8.59 18.20 13.27
C LYS A 63 -7.43 18.57 12.34
N HIS A 64 -6.31 17.87 12.44
CA HIS A 64 -5.11 18.13 11.68
C HIS A 64 -5.00 17.16 10.52
N ALA A 65 -4.49 17.64 9.38
CA ALA A 65 -4.37 16.82 8.18
C ALA A 65 -3.27 15.75 8.31
N GLU A 66 -2.24 16.00 9.13
CA GLU A 66 -1.19 15.02 9.45
C GLU A 66 -1.75 13.75 10.09
N ASP A 67 -2.74 13.88 10.98
CA ASP A 67 -3.42 12.76 11.62
C ASP A 67 -4.37 12.00 10.67
N TRP A 68 -4.74 12.61 9.53
CA TRP A 68 -5.65 11.96 8.57
C TRP A 68 -4.95 10.83 7.84
N ASP A 69 -3.67 11.00 7.50
CA ASP A 69 -2.90 10.00 6.77
C ASP A 69 -2.81 8.71 7.61
N GLU A 70 -2.43 8.81 8.88
CA GLU A 70 -2.35 7.68 9.81
C GLU A 70 -3.72 6.99 9.98
N ALA A 71 -4.78 7.77 10.20
CA ALA A 71 -6.14 7.23 10.34
C ALA A 71 -6.66 6.52 9.08
N LEU A 72 -6.23 6.97 7.90
CA LEU A 72 -6.59 6.35 6.63
C LEU A 72 -5.77 5.10 6.37
N ILE A 73 -4.48 5.11 6.69
CA ILE A 73 -3.63 3.92 6.62
C ILE A 73 -4.16 2.83 7.55
N ALA A 74 -4.54 3.17 8.79
CA ALA A 74 -5.13 2.25 9.76
C ALA A 74 -6.37 1.54 9.19
N ARG A 75 -7.28 2.32 8.59
CA ARG A 75 -8.47 1.78 7.92
C ARG A 75 -8.16 0.98 6.66
N MET A 76 -7.10 1.34 5.94
CA MET A 76 -6.67 0.61 4.75
C MET A 76 -6.17 -0.79 5.14
N THR A 77 -5.46 -0.90 6.28
CA THR A 77 -4.86 -2.15 6.76
C THR A 77 -5.76 -2.95 7.70
N ASP A 78 -6.93 -2.42 8.06
CA ASP A 78 -7.82 -2.92 9.12
C ASP A 78 -7.11 -3.06 10.49
N LEU A 79 -6.20 -2.12 10.77
CA LEU A 79 -5.49 -2.01 12.05
C LEU A 79 -5.99 -0.80 12.82
N ASN A 80 -5.76 -0.78 14.13
CA ASN A 80 -6.01 0.42 14.91
C ASN A 80 -4.81 1.39 14.80
N PRO A 81 -5.01 2.71 15.01
CA PRO A 81 -3.91 3.67 15.04
C PRO A 81 -2.83 3.32 16.07
N GLU A 82 -3.20 2.77 17.23
CA GLU A 82 -2.23 2.31 18.23
C GLU A 82 -1.33 1.18 17.72
N ASP A 83 -1.86 0.28 16.86
CA ASP A 83 -1.06 -0.81 16.30
C ASP A 83 -0.05 -0.28 15.29
N LEU A 84 -0.36 0.81 14.59
CA LEU A 84 0.56 1.46 13.66
C LEU A 84 1.74 2.13 14.37
N ALA A 85 1.56 2.60 15.61
CA ALA A 85 2.62 3.25 16.37
C ALA A 85 3.76 2.28 16.76
N ASP A 86 3.44 1.00 16.92
CA ASP A 86 4.41 -0.06 17.20
C ASP A 86 5.01 -0.68 15.91
N MET A 87 4.51 -0.29 14.74
CA MET A 87 4.99 -0.78 13.44
C MET A 87 6.34 -0.14 13.08
N ASP A 88 7.20 -0.91 12.42
CA ASP A 88 8.45 -0.38 11.89
C ASP A 88 8.22 0.74 10.87
N LEU A 89 9.06 1.78 10.95
CA LEU A 89 8.95 2.96 10.10
C LEU A 89 9.11 2.62 8.61
N GLU A 90 9.92 1.62 8.26
CA GLU A 90 10.10 1.19 6.87
C GLU A 90 8.81 0.60 6.31
N ASP A 91 8.12 -0.23 7.08
CA ASP A 91 6.83 -0.82 6.70
C ASP A 91 5.74 0.25 6.61
N TYR A 92 5.69 1.18 7.57
CA TYR A 92 4.73 2.28 7.55
C TYR A 92 4.91 3.17 6.31
N GLN A 93 6.15 3.47 5.90
CA GLN A 93 6.41 4.25 4.69
C GLN A 93 5.93 3.55 3.41
N VAL A 94 6.08 2.23 3.31
CA VAL A 94 5.59 1.45 2.17
C VAL A 94 4.06 1.51 2.10
N LEU A 95 3.38 1.34 3.25
CA LEU A 95 1.92 1.46 3.33
C LEU A 95 1.44 2.86 2.95
N SER A 96 2.11 3.91 3.42
CA SER A 96 1.79 5.31 3.07
C SER A 96 1.92 5.55 1.55
N ARG A 97 2.96 5.02 0.90
CA ARG A 97 3.11 5.09 -0.56
C ARG A 97 1.97 4.36 -1.27
N ARG A 98 1.63 3.13 -0.86
CA ARG A 98 0.50 2.39 -1.45
C ARG A 98 -0.82 3.14 -1.30
N PHE A 99 -1.05 3.76 -0.14
CA PHE A 99 -2.22 4.62 0.06
C PHE A 99 -2.27 5.77 -0.95
N ARG A 100 -1.15 6.48 -1.18
CA ARG A 100 -1.07 7.58 -2.16
C ARG A 100 -1.33 7.08 -3.59
N GLN A 101 -0.82 5.91 -3.95
CA GLN A 101 -1.12 5.25 -5.23
C GLN A 101 -2.62 4.95 -5.38
N PHE A 102 -3.27 4.39 -4.35
CA PHE A 102 -4.71 4.11 -4.40
C PHE A 102 -5.56 5.37 -4.46
N ALA A 103 -5.14 6.43 -3.77
CA ALA A 103 -5.83 7.71 -3.77
C ALA A 103 -5.63 8.49 -5.08
N GLY A 104 -4.78 7.99 -6.00
CA GLY A 104 -4.41 8.70 -7.22
C GLY A 104 -3.63 9.98 -6.95
N LEU A 105 -2.96 10.07 -5.79
CA LEU A 105 -2.11 11.19 -5.39
C LEU A 105 -0.68 11.03 -5.91
N ASP A 106 -0.26 9.79 -6.19
CA ASP A 106 0.94 9.51 -6.96
C ASP A 106 0.59 9.57 -8.45
N SER A 107 0.38 10.79 -8.96
CA SER A 107 0.43 11.06 -10.39
C SER A 107 1.90 11.09 -10.82
N GLU A 108 2.29 10.16 -11.69
CA GLU A 108 3.60 10.12 -12.38
C GLU A 108 4.02 11.49 -12.96
#